data_AF-A0A7J4GFB8-F1
#
_entry.id   AF-A0A7J4GFB8-F1
#
_cell.length_a   1.000
_cell.length_b   1.000
_cell.length_c   1.000
_cell.angle_alpha   90.00
_cell.angle_beta   90.00
_cell.angle_gamma   90.00
#
_symmetry.space_group_name_H-M   'P 1'
#
loop_
_entity.id
_entity.type
_entity.pdbx_description
1 polymer ?
#
loop_
_entity_poly.entity_id
_entity_poly.type
_entity_poly.pdbx_seq_one_letter_code
_entity_poly.pdbx_strand_id
1 'polypeptide(L)'
;MSKVASMEVDYITDILYRPENKNKNFVQRIKNPSVYPQMDWGETEEGEKKVATHQMSMGEADGIYYVYPNIIQDKDTGELKSLSSQDAFDYALDNNEFIAFDNEDEALWLSKYYKKFWGH
;
A
#
# COMPACT_ATOMS: atom_id res chain seq x y z
N MET A 1 -12.17 -11.29 -17.46
CA MET A 1 -11.51 -9.97 -17.33
C MET A 1 -11.35 -9.35 -18.72
N SER A 2 -11.47 -8.03 -18.85
CA SER A 2 -11.18 -7.32 -20.09
C SER A 2 -9.66 -7.19 -20.31
N LYS A 3 -9.22 -6.95 -21.55
CA LYS A 3 -7.80 -6.70 -21.88
C LYS A 3 -7.22 -5.54 -21.07
N VAL A 4 -8.02 -4.49 -20.84
CA VAL A 4 -7.61 -3.32 -20.04
C VAL A 4 -7.38 -3.70 -18.58
N ALA A 5 -8.30 -4.44 -17.97
CA ALA A 5 -8.13 -4.90 -16.58
C ALA A 5 -6.89 -5.79 -16.41
N SER A 6 -6.59 -6.64 -17.40
CA SER A 6 -5.36 -7.44 -17.40
C SER A 6 -4.11 -6.56 -17.41
N MET A 7 -4.07 -5.54 -18.28
CA MET A 7 -2.93 -4.63 -18.37
C MET A 7 -2.69 -3.82 -17.09
N GLU A 8 -3.76 -3.43 -16.39
CA GLU A 8 -3.66 -2.72 -15.11
C GLU A 8 -3.05 -3.61 -14.01
N VAL A 9 -3.46 -4.88 -13.94
CA VAL A 9 -2.91 -5.86 -12.98
C VAL A 9 -1.44 -6.15 -13.29
N ASP A 10 -1.10 -6.34 -14.56
CA ASP A 10 0.29 -6.55 -14.98
C ASP A 10 1.16 -5.34 -14.60
N TYR A 11 0.63 -4.12 -14.74
CA TYR A 11 1.35 -2.90 -14.38
C TYR A 11 1.59 -2.76 -12.88
N ILE A 12 0.58 -3.02 -12.04
CA ILE A 12 0.73 -3.04 -10.58
C ILE A 12 1.74 -4.13 -10.19
N THR A 13 1.65 -5.29 -10.81
CA THR A 13 2.58 -6.40 -10.56
C THR A 13 4.02 -6.00 -10.87
N ASP A 14 4.27 -5.36 -12.00
CA ASP A 14 5.60 -4.84 -12.33
C ASP A 14 6.12 -3.93 -11.20
N ILE A 15 5.37 -2.87 -10.86
CA ILE A 15 5.77 -1.90 -9.83
C ILE A 15 6.11 -2.58 -8.49
N LEU A 16 5.25 -3.49 -8.01
CA LEU A 16 5.43 -4.17 -6.72
C LEU A 16 6.60 -5.16 -6.71
N TYR A 17 7.00 -5.69 -7.88
CA TYR A 17 8.08 -6.69 -7.99
C TYR A 17 9.43 -6.10 -8.40
N ARG A 18 9.50 -4.80 -8.73
CA ARG A 18 10.77 -4.10 -8.98
C ARG A 18 11.76 -4.28 -7.81
N PRO A 19 13.07 -4.47 -8.08
CA PRO A 19 14.08 -4.73 -7.04
C PRO A 19 14.08 -3.74 -5.87
N GLU A 20 13.85 -2.46 -6.15
CA GLU A 20 13.79 -1.35 -5.21
C GLU A 20 12.54 -1.38 -4.31
N ASN A 21 11.45 -2.01 -4.75
CA ASN A 21 10.16 -2.00 -4.05
C ASN A 21 9.85 -3.31 -3.33
N LYS A 22 10.21 -4.45 -3.95
CA LYS A 22 9.75 -5.79 -3.54
C LYS A 22 10.08 -6.20 -2.09
N ASN A 23 11.04 -5.52 -1.47
CA ASN A 23 11.52 -5.81 -0.11
C ASN A 23 10.94 -4.87 0.96
N LYS A 24 10.16 -3.85 0.58
CA LYS A 24 9.50 -2.94 1.53
C LYS A 24 8.42 -3.70 2.29
N ASN A 25 8.28 -3.45 3.59
CA ASN A 25 7.36 -4.22 4.45
C ASN A 25 5.93 -4.17 3.92
N PHE A 26 5.46 -2.98 3.52
CA PHE A 26 4.09 -2.83 3.02
C PHE A 26 3.87 -3.54 1.68
N VAL A 27 4.89 -3.58 0.82
CA VAL A 27 4.83 -4.29 -0.47
C VAL A 27 4.72 -5.80 -0.24
N GLN A 28 5.47 -6.34 0.72
CA GLN A 28 5.35 -7.75 1.09
C GLN A 28 3.96 -8.09 1.65
N ARG A 29 3.36 -7.17 2.42
CA ARG A 29 1.97 -7.28 2.93
C ARG A 29 0.92 -7.22 1.82
N ILE A 30 1.09 -6.36 0.81
CA ILE A 30 0.21 -6.33 -0.38
C ILE A 30 0.28 -7.68 -1.10
N LYS A 31 1.49 -8.24 -1.26
CA LYS A 31 1.70 -9.48 -2.01
C LYS A 31 1.22 -10.73 -1.27
N ASN A 32 1.30 -10.76 0.06
CA ASN A 32 1.01 -11.94 0.86
C ASN A 32 0.15 -11.62 2.09
N PRO A 33 -1.07 -11.04 1.96
CA PRO A 33 -1.83 -10.53 3.09
C PRO A 33 -2.25 -11.60 4.12
N SER A 34 -2.23 -12.89 3.77
CA SER A 34 -2.59 -14.00 4.66
C SER A 34 -1.50 -14.40 5.66
N VAL A 35 -0.25 -14.01 5.45
CA VAL A 35 0.88 -14.36 6.35
C VAL A 35 1.32 -13.21 7.26
N TYR A 36 0.68 -12.04 7.12
CA TYR A 36 0.95 -10.87 7.95
C TYR A 36 -0.23 -10.61 8.90
N PRO A 37 0.01 -9.87 10.01
CA PRO A 37 -1.07 -9.46 10.89
C PRO A 37 -2.13 -8.65 10.14
N GLN A 38 -3.36 -8.69 10.62
CA GLN A 38 -4.49 -7.92 10.09
C GLN A 38 -5.03 -7.00 11.18
N MET A 39 -5.33 -5.75 10.81
CA MET A 39 -5.98 -4.80 11.71
C MET A 39 -7.48 -4.98 11.61
N ASP A 40 -8.14 -5.13 12.75
CA ASP A 40 -9.59 -5.16 12.84
C ASP A 40 -10.15 -3.73 12.68
N TRP A 41 -11.03 -3.53 11.70
CA TRP A 41 -11.74 -2.28 11.42
C TRP A 41 -13.23 -2.37 11.75
N GLY A 42 -13.61 -3.37 12.55
CA GLY A 42 -14.98 -3.63 12.97
C GLY A 42 -15.71 -4.51 11.96
N GLU A 43 -17.02 -4.30 11.84
CA GLU A 43 -17.90 -5.14 11.04
C GLU A 43 -18.70 -4.29 10.01
N THR A 44 -19.18 -4.91 8.94
CA THR A 44 -20.21 -4.32 8.06
C THR A 44 -21.56 -4.29 8.78
N GLU A 45 -22.54 -3.59 8.19
CA GLU A 45 -23.93 -3.66 8.71
C GLU A 45 -24.50 -5.07 8.63
N GLU A 46 -23.99 -5.92 7.73
CA GLU A 46 -24.33 -7.35 7.65
C GLU A 46 -23.55 -8.25 8.62
N GLY A 47 -22.67 -7.69 9.45
CA GLY A 47 -21.87 -8.45 10.45
C GLY A 47 -20.60 -9.10 9.90
N GLU A 48 -20.14 -8.71 8.71
CA GLU A 48 -18.89 -9.23 8.14
C GLU A 48 -17.67 -8.47 8.68
N LYS A 49 -16.63 -9.19 9.12
CA LYS A 49 -15.39 -8.56 9.61
C LYS A 49 -14.71 -7.72 8.53
N LYS A 50 -14.47 -6.45 8.83
CA LYS A 50 -13.63 -5.55 8.03
C LYS A 50 -12.23 -5.63 8.58
N VAL A 51 -11.31 -6.09 7.74
CA VAL A 51 -9.88 -6.14 8.08
C VAL A 51 -9.07 -5.27 7.12
N ALA A 52 -8.04 -4.64 7.65
CA ALA A 52 -7.06 -3.91 6.86
C ALA A 52 -5.66 -4.43 7.15
N THR A 53 -4.98 -4.89 6.10
CA THR A 53 -3.56 -5.21 6.17
C THR A 53 -2.71 -4.08 5.62
N HIS A 54 -3.28 -3.02 5.04
CA HIS A 54 -2.63 -1.84 4.48
C HIS A 54 -3.69 -0.88 3.95
N GLN A 55 -3.35 0.40 3.99
CA GLN A 55 -4.10 1.50 3.40
C GLN A 55 -3.04 2.42 2.81
N MET A 56 -3.17 2.78 1.54
CA MET A 56 -2.17 3.60 0.86
C MET A 56 -2.65 5.05 0.77
N SER A 57 -1.71 5.98 0.86
CA SER A 57 -1.88 7.40 0.53
C SER A 57 -0.80 7.84 -0.46
N MET A 58 -0.92 9.08 -0.91
CA MET A 58 0.08 9.77 -1.72
C MET A 58 0.46 11.08 -1.04
N GLY A 59 1.75 11.44 -1.15
CA GLY A 59 2.30 12.72 -0.75
C GLY A 59 3.32 13.20 -1.77
N GLU A 60 3.76 14.45 -1.66
CA GLU A 60 4.72 15.07 -2.57
C GLU A 60 5.82 15.74 -1.77
N ALA A 61 7.08 15.59 -2.21
CA ALA A 61 8.20 16.39 -1.73
C ALA A 61 9.20 16.60 -2.88
N ASP A 62 9.67 17.84 -3.05
CA ASP A 62 10.65 18.23 -4.08
C ASP A 62 10.28 17.81 -5.51
N GLY A 63 8.98 17.83 -5.84
CA GLY A 63 8.47 17.43 -7.16
C GLY A 63 8.46 15.91 -7.42
N ILE A 64 8.71 15.10 -6.38
CA ILE A 64 8.58 13.64 -6.42
C ILE A 64 7.33 13.23 -5.66
N TYR A 65 6.57 12.30 -6.24
CA TYR A 65 5.34 11.78 -5.67
C TYR A 65 5.58 10.43 -5.01
N TYR A 66 5.13 10.28 -3.77
CA TYR A 66 5.40 9.11 -2.94
C TYR A 66 4.11 8.41 -2.60
N VAL A 67 4.02 7.12 -2.90
CA VAL A 67 2.92 6.25 -2.49
C VAL A 67 3.38 5.42 -1.29
N TYR A 68 2.67 5.57 -0.17
CA TYR A 68 3.11 5.01 1.12
C TYR A 68 1.93 4.48 1.96
N PRO A 69 2.17 3.58 2.93
CA PRO A 69 1.12 3.00 3.76
C PRO A 69 0.80 3.88 4.98
N ASN A 70 -0.48 4.08 5.28
CA ASN A 70 -0.95 4.66 6.55
C ASN A 70 -1.03 3.62 7.66
N ILE A 71 -1.03 2.33 7.31
CA ILE A 71 -0.93 1.25 8.27
C ILE A 71 0.50 0.72 8.22
N ILE A 72 1.28 0.94 9.27
CA ILE A 72 2.64 0.44 9.38
C ILE A 72 2.68 -0.82 10.26
N GLN A 73 3.74 -1.61 10.14
CA GLN A 73 4.04 -2.68 11.07
C GLN A 73 5.18 -2.21 11.98
N ASP A 74 4.90 -2.14 13.29
CA ASP A 74 5.91 -1.78 14.28
C ASP A 74 7.04 -2.83 14.27
N LYS A 75 8.29 -2.38 14.17
CA LYS A 75 9.44 -3.28 14.05
C LYS A 75 9.77 -3.98 15.37
N ASP A 76 9.38 -3.39 16.50
CA ASP A 76 9.69 -3.91 17.83
C ASP A 76 8.61 -4.89 18.31
N THR A 77 7.33 -4.56 18.10
CA THR A 77 6.20 -5.40 18.54
C THR A 77 5.66 -6.32 17.45
N GLY A 78 5.91 -6.00 16.18
CA GLY A 78 5.33 -6.72 15.03
C GLY A 78 3.85 -6.40 14.78
N GLU A 79 3.23 -5.53 15.58
CA GLU A 79 1.81 -5.17 15.49
C GLU A 79 1.55 -4.10 14.42
N LEU A 80 0.32 -4.05 13.90
CA LEU A 80 -0.09 -2.99 12.97
C LEU A 80 -0.55 -1.74 13.72
N LYS A 81 -0.08 -0.57 13.25
CA LYS A 81 -0.48 0.74 13.76
C LYS A 81 -0.98 1.59 12.61
N SER A 82 -2.11 2.27 12.82
CA SER A 82 -2.63 3.26 11.88
C SER A 82 -2.07 4.62 12.26
N LEU A 83 -1.50 5.31 11.28
CA LEU A 83 -0.92 6.64 11.44
C LEU A 83 -1.78 7.67 10.70
N SER A 84 -1.67 8.94 11.12
CA SER A 84 -2.21 10.04 10.32
C SER A 84 -1.47 10.12 8.98
N SER A 85 -2.06 10.75 7.96
CA SER A 85 -1.40 10.85 6.65
C SER A 85 -0.04 11.57 6.70
N GLN A 86 0.12 12.52 7.63
CA GLN A 86 1.38 13.24 7.85
C GLN A 86 2.41 12.34 8.52
N ASP A 87 2.07 11.73 9.67
CA ASP A 87 3.00 10.84 10.38
C ASP A 87 3.39 9.62 9.53
N ALA A 88 2.45 9.13 8.71
CA ALA A 88 2.70 8.04 7.77
C ALA A 88 3.68 8.45 6.65
N PHE A 89 3.59 9.70 6.17
CA PHE A 89 4.51 10.21 5.16
C PHE A 89 5.93 10.35 5.74
N ASP A 90 6.04 10.96 6.91
CA ASP A 90 7.30 11.14 7.62
C ASP A 90 7.94 9.78 7.93
N TYR A 91 7.16 8.83 8.46
CA TYR A 91 7.61 7.45 8.68
C TYR A 91 8.12 6.81 7.39
N ALA A 92 7.40 6.99 6.28
CA ALA A 92 7.76 6.39 5.00
C ALA A 92 9.10 6.93 4.50
N LEU A 93 9.33 8.25 4.57
CA LEU A 93 10.60 8.86 4.19
C LEU A 93 11.74 8.38 5.10
N ASP A 94 11.55 8.37 6.42
CA ASP A 94 12.57 7.97 7.39
C ASP A 94 12.95 6.50 7.29
N ASN A 95 12.00 5.63 6.91
CA ASN A 95 12.19 4.18 6.86
C ASN A 95 12.33 3.61 5.45
N ASN A 96 12.31 4.45 4.41
CA ASN A 96 12.27 4.03 3.01
C ASN A 96 11.08 3.09 2.71
N GLU A 97 9.91 3.36 3.29
CA GLU A 97 8.66 2.60 3.15
C GLU A 97 7.66 3.32 2.20
N PHE A 98 8.15 3.72 1.02
CA PHE A 98 7.37 4.33 -0.06
C PHE A 98 7.73 3.75 -1.44
N ILE A 99 6.90 4.00 -2.45
CA ILE A 99 7.27 3.90 -3.87
C ILE A 99 7.23 5.33 -4.45
N ALA A 100 8.32 5.74 -5.10
CA ALA A 100 8.46 7.07 -5.69
C ALA A 100 8.08 7.07 -7.18
N PHE A 101 7.50 8.18 -7.62
CA PHE A 101 7.07 8.43 -8.99
C PHE A 101 7.43 9.86 -9.40
N ASP A 102 7.79 10.04 -10.66
CA ASP A 102 7.99 11.36 -11.27
C ASP A 102 6.66 11.99 -11.77
N ASN A 103 5.57 11.21 -11.73
CA ASN A 103 4.26 11.60 -12.26
C ASN A 103 3.16 11.45 -11.19
N GLU A 104 2.43 12.54 -10.95
CA GLU A 104 1.34 12.58 -9.96
C GLU A 104 0.21 11.60 -10.28
N ASP A 105 -0.23 11.57 -11.53
CA ASP A 105 -1.37 10.75 -11.96
C ASP A 105 -1.11 9.26 -11.71
N GLU A 106 0.13 8.81 -11.97
CA GLU A 106 0.55 7.44 -11.73
C GLU A 106 0.60 7.11 -10.24
N ALA A 107 1.17 8.00 -9.42
CA ALA A 107 1.21 7.84 -7.97
C ALA A 107 -0.20 7.79 -7.37
N LEU A 108 -1.06 8.73 -7.78
CA LEU A 108 -2.45 8.80 -7.37
C LEU A 108 -3.22 7.55 -7.81
N TRP A 109 -2.98 7.07 -9.03
CA TRP A 109 -3.59 5.86 -9.54
C TRP A 109 -3.18 4.64 -8.71
N LEU A 110 -1.88 4.44 -8.45
CA LEU A 110 -1.43 3.29 -7.66
C LEU A 110 -2.00 3.34 -6.24
N SER A 111 -2.00 4.51 -5.60
CA SER A 111 -2.53 4.67 -4.22
C SER A 111 -4.00 4.24 -4.10
N LYS A 112 -4.78 4.35 -5.19
CA LYS A 112 -6.21 3.98 -5.25
C LYS A 112 -6.46 2.56 -5.74
N TYR A 113 -5.68 2.09 -6.73
CA TYR A 113 -6.02 0.90 -7.50
C TYR A 113 -5.12 -0.31 -7.23
N TYR A 114 -4.14 -0.22 -6.34
CA TYR A 114 -3.27 -1.36 -5.98
C TYR A 114 -4.04 -2.65 -5.61
N LYS A 115 -5.26 -2.54 -5.05
CA LYS A 115 -6.10 -3.69 -4.68
C LYS A 115 -6.57 -4.52 -5.88
N LYS A 116 -6.51 -3.98 -7.11
CA LYS A 116 -6.74 -4.75 -8.33
C LYS A 116 -5.78 -5.92 -8.47
N PHE A 117 -4.60 -5.86 -7.85
CA PHE A 117 -3.66 -6.98 -7.73
C PHE A 117 -4.32 -8.26 -7.17
N TRP A 118 -5.35 -8.13 -6.33
CA TRP A 118 -6.09 -9.26 -5.76
C TRP A 118 -7.33 -9.67 -6.56
N GLY A 119 -7.61 -9.01 -7.68
CA GLY A 119 -8.80 -9.27 -8.48
C GLY A 119 -10.09 -8.62 -7.94
N HIS A 120 -9.97 -7.59 -7.09
CA HIS A 120 -11.08 -6.76 -6.62
C HIS A 120 -11.24 -5.49 -7.46
#